data_AF-A0A6C0LZE3-F1
#
_entry.id   AF-A0A6C0LZE3-F1
#
_cell.length_a   1.000
_cell.length_b   1.000
_cell.length_c   1.000
_cell.angle_alpha   90.00
_cell.angle_beta   90.00
_cell.angle_gamma   90.00
#
_symmetry.space_group_name_H-M   'P 1'
#
loop_
_entity.id
_entity.type
_entity.pdbx_description
1 polymer ?
#
loop_
_entity_poly.entity_id
_entity_poly.type
_entity_poly.pdbx_seq_one_letter_code
_entity_poly.pdbx_strand_id
1 'polypeptide(L)'
;MSIIESYITDEQLIEGAFGCLSWGIFWIYLRNAISLIDYLEAAIAWILVWLVRKFGLSFYLTFKKKYHIRDTNFRILPYPSISQIKGLK
;
A
#
# COMPACT_ATOMS: atom_id res chain seq x y z
N MET A 1 5.51 19.66 -23.53
CA MET A 1 6.04 19.45 -22.16
C MET A 1 5.08 18.49 -21.47
N SER A 2 5.45 17.23 -21.28
CA SER A 2 4.55 16.22 -20.70
C SER A 2 4.39 16.49 -19.21
N ILE A 3 3.18 16.79 -18.79
CA ILE A 3 2.82 16.89 -17.38
C ILE A 3 2.95 15.48 -16.81
N ILE A 4 3.93 15.26 -15.93
CA ILE A 4 4.06 14.01 -15.20
C ILE A 4 2.95 14.02 -14.13
N GLU A 5 1.82 13.40 -14.44
CA GLU A 5 0.73 13.23 -13.49
C GLU A 5 1.09 12.12 -12.50
N SER A 6 1.16 12.45 -11.21
CA SER A 6 1.33 11.45 -10.14
C SER A 6 -0.05 11.02 -9.64
N TYR A 7 -0.31 9.71 -9.73
CA TYR A 7 -1.55 9.09 -9.27
C TYR A 7 -1.25 7.84 -8.45
N ILE A 8 -2.12 7.54 -7.50
CA ILE A 8 -2.17 6.26 -6.78
C ILE A 8 -3.29 5.43 -7.38
N THR A 9 -3.00 4.19 -7.73
CA THR A 9 -4.00 3.23 -8.21
C THR A 9 -4.73 2.56 -7.04
N ASP A 10 -5.96 2.09 -7.28
CA ASP A 10 -6.71 1.26 -6.32
C ASP A 10 -5.88 0.09 -5.78
N GLU A 11 -5.10 -0.55 -6.65
CA GLU A 11 -4.25 -1.69 -6.29
C GLU A 11 -3.18 -1.29 -5.26
N GLN A 12 -2.52 -0.16 -5.48
CA GLN A 12 -1.51 0.37 -4.55
C GLN A 12 -2.14 0.76 -3.21
N LEU A 13 -3.34 1.34 -3.23
CA LEU A 13 -4.07 1.69 -2.02
C LEU A 13 -4.43 0.43 -1.21
N ILE A 14 -4.92 -0.60 -1.88
CA ILE A 14 -5.29 -1.88 -1.28
C ILE A 14 -4.07 -2.62 -0.75
N GLU A 15 -2.98 -2.69 -1.51
CA GLU A 15 -1.72 -3.25 -1.03
C GLU A 15 -1.20 -2.50 0.21
N GLY A 16 -1.35 -1.17 0.24
CA GLY A 16 -1.02 -0.36 1.41
C GLY A 16 -1.89 -0.70 2.62
N ALA A 17 -3.21 -0.76 2.44
CA ALA A 17 -4.16 -1.08 3.51
C ALA A 17 -3.94 -2.48 4.11
N PHE A 18 -3.79 -3.51 3.25
CA PHE A 18 -3.49 -4.87 3.71
C PHE A 18 -2.08 -4.98 4.31
N GLY A 19 -1.12 -4.20 3.83
CA GLY A 19 0.19 -4.06 4.46
C GLY A 19 0.09 -3.53 5.89
N CYS A 20 -0.67 -2.46 6.13
CA CYS A 20 -0.91 -1.94 7.49
C CYS A 20 -1.63 -2.95 8.39
N LEU A 21 -2.66 -3.64 7.86
CA LEU A 21 -3.38 -4.68 8.60
C LEU A 21 -2.46 -5.83 9.02
N SER A 22 -1.56 -6.26 8.14
CA SER A 22 -0.63 -7.35 8.43
C SER A 22 0.33 -7.02 9.57
N TRP A 23 0.78 -5.76 9.67
CA TRP A 23 1.55 -5.29 10.81
C TRP A 23 0.73 -5.32 12.10
N GLY A 24 -0.52 -4.87 12.05
CA GLY A 24 -1.43 -4.98 13.21
C GLY A 24 -1.58 -6.42 13.70
N ILE A 25 -1.79 -7.36 12.77
CA ILE A 25 -1.90 -8.79 13.09
C ILE A 25 -0.61 -9.30 13.73
N PHE A 26 0.53 -8.97 13.15
CA PHE A 26 1.84 -9.37 13.66
C PHE A 26 2.07 -8.89 15.10
N TRP A 27 1.87 -7.60 15.37
CA TRP A 27 2.12 -7.01 16.69
C TRP A 27 1.14 -7.47 17.77
N ILE A 28 -0.14 -7.63 17.44
CA ILE A 28 -1.17 -7.98 18.42
C ILE A 28 -1.16 -9.47 18.74
N TYR A 29 -1.06 -10.32 17.70
CA TYR A 29 -1.30 -11.76 17.86
C TYR A 29 -0.03 -12.60 17.78
N LEU A 30 0.89 -12.25 16.90
CA LEU A 30 2.01 -13.13 16.56
C LEU A 30 3.25 -12.88 17.43
N ARG A 31 3.53 -11.62 17.75
CA ARG A 31 4.69 -11.21 18.55
C ARG A 31 4.75 -11.90 19.91
N ASN A 32 3.61 -12.01 20.59
CA ASN A 32 3.55 -12.66 21.92
C ASN A 32 3.55 -14.19 21.83
N ALA A 33 3.22 -14.76 20.67
CA ALA A 33 3.19 -16.20 20.45
C ALA A 33 4.55 -16.76 20.03
N ILE A 34 5.45 -15.92 19.53
CA ILE A 34 6.72 -16.32 18.94
C ILE A 34 7.87 -15.78 19.81
N SER A 35 8.48 -16.63 20.62
CA SER A 35 9.77 -16.37 21.27
C SER A 35 10.91 -16.86 20.37
N LEU A 36 11.21 -16.11 19.31
CA LEU A 36 12.33 -16.40 18.41
C LEU A 36 13.41 -15.32 18.49
N ILE A 37 14.57 -15.61 17.90
CA ILE A 37 15.64 -14.63 17.69
C ILE A 37 15.10 -13.48 16.81
N ASP A 38 15.40 -12.24 17.18
CA ASP A 38 14.88 -11.00 16.56
C ASP A 38 14.90 -11.01 15.01
N TYR A 39 15.96 -11.56 14.40
CA TYR A 39 16.08 -11.66 12.94
C TYR A 39 15.05 -12.59 12.30
N LEU A 40 14.75 -13.71 12.97
CA LEU A 40 13.78 -14.68 12.47
C LEU A 40 12.35 -14.17 12.69
N GLU A 41 12.13 -13.46 13.80
CA GLU A 41 10.89 -12.73 14.03
C GLU A 41 10.62 -11.70 12.92
N ALA A 42 11.62 -10.88 12.56
CA ALA A 42 11.51 -9.91 11.48
C ALA A 42 11.26 -10.57 10.11
N ALA A 43 11.92 -11.71 9.83
CA ALA A 43 11.70 -12.45 8.59
C ALA A 43 10.26 -12.98 8.48
N ILE A 44 9.73 -13.55 9.58
CA ILE A 44 8.34 -14.01 9.65
C ILE A 44 7.36 -12.85 9.49
N ALA A 45 7.62 -11.71 10.13
CA ALA A 45 6.81 -10.51 9.98
C ALA A 45 6.72 -10.06 8.51
N TRP A 46 7.87 -10.00 7.82
CA TRP A 46 7.92 -9.63 6.41
C TRP A 46 7.23 -10.63 5.49
N ILE A 47 7.38 -11.93 5.75
CA ILE A 47 6.68 -12.97 4.99
C ILE A 47 5.16 -12.84 5.18
N LEU A 48 4.71 -12.61 6.42
CA LEU A 48 3.30 -12.39 6.72
C LEU A 48 2.76 -11.16 5.99
N VAL A 49 3.50 -10.04 6.03
CA VAL A 49 3.16 -8.80 5.31
C VAL A 49 3.00 -9.07 3.82
N TRP A 50 3.98 -9.78 3.24
CA TRP A 50 3.94 -10.11 1.82
C TRP A 50 2.74 -10.99 1.46
N LEU A 51 2.47 -12.04 2.25
CA LEU A 51 1.34 -12.94 2.06
C LEU A 51 -0.01 -12.21 2.14
N VAL A 52 -0.23 -11.43 3.20
CA VAL A 52 -1.48 -10.70 3.40
C VAL A 52 -1.68 -9.65 2.30
N ARG A 53 -0.62 -8.96 1.86
CA ARG A 53 -0.69 -8.03 0.72
C ARG A 53 -1.13 -8.73 -0.57
N LYS A 54 -0.49 -9.85 -0.93
CA LYS A 54 -0.79 -10.55 -2.18
C LYS A 54 -2.14 -11.26 -2.15
N PHE A 55 -2.51 -11.84 -1.01
CA PHE A 55 -3.82 -12.43 -0.81
C PHE A 55 -4.92 -11.35 -0.86
N GLY A 56 -4.76 -10.26 -0.12
CA GLY A 56 -5.71 -9.15 -0.06
C GLY A 56 -5.93 -8.49 -1.43
N LEU A 57 -4.86 -8.28 -2.19
CA LEU A 57 -4.96 -7.77 -3.56
C LEU A 57 -5.71 -8.74 -4.49
N SER A 58 -5.36 -10.03 -4.44
CA SER A 58 -6.02 -11.05 -5.28
C SER A 58 -7.51 -11.18 -4.95
N PHE A 59 -7.85 -11.12 -3.66
CA PHE A 59 -9.23 -11.11 -3.19
C PHE A 59 -9.97 -9.86 -3.69
N TYR A 60 -9.37 -8.68 -3.53
CA TYR A 60 -9.93 -7.42 -4.01
C TYR A 60 -10.17 -7.45 -5.53
N LEU A 61 -9.20 -7.89 -6.33
CA LEU A 61 -9.35 -7.99 -7.80
C LEU A 61 -10.47 -8.96 -8.19
N THR A 62 -10.60 -10.08 -7.47
CA THR A 62 -11.69 -11.04 -7.68
C THR A 62 -13.05 -10.41 -7.39
N PHE A 63 -13.17 -9.68 -6.28
CA PHE A 63 -14.38 -8.95 -5.93
C PHE A 63 -14.68 -7.83 -6.95
N LYS A 64 -13.67 -7.07 -7.34
CA LYS A 64 -13.77 -5.99 -8.33
C LYS A 64 -14.35 -6.51 -9.65
N LYS A 65 -13.82 -7.64 -10.11
CA LYS A 65 -14.28 -8.33 -11.32
C LYS A 65 -15.73 -8.82 -11.19
N LYS A 66 -16.12 -9.35 -10.03
CA LYS A 66 -17.48 -9.84 -9.76
C LYS A 66 -18.53 -8.73 -9.77
N TYR A 67 -18.17 -7.54 -9.27
CA TYR A 67 -19.10 -6.41 -9.12
C TYR A 67 -18.93 -5.31 -10.19
N HIS A 68 -18.08 -5.52 -11.21
CA HIS A 68 -17.80 -4.55 -12.28
C HIS A 68 -17.44 -3.14 -11.77
N ILE A 69 -16.68 -3.07 -10.68
CA ILE A 69 -16.24 -1.80 -10.10
C ILE A 69 -15.17 -1.19 -11.02
N ARG A 70 -15.34 0.08 -11.40
CA ARG A 70 -14.40 0.80 -12.27
C ARG A 70 -13.07 1.08 -11.55
N ASP A 71 -11.99 1.16 -12.33
CA ASP A 71 -10.70 1.59 -11.82
C ASP A 71 -10.74 3.07 -11.43
N THR A 72 -10.36 3.34 -10.19
CA THR A 72 -10.23 4.68 -9.65
C THR A 72 -8.73 5.02 -9.55
N ASN A 73 -8.37 6.18 -10.10
CA ASN A 73 -7.03 6.73 -9.99
C ASN A 73 -7.11 7.96 -9.10
N PHE A 74 -6.50 7.88 -7.93
CA PHE A 74 -6.42 9.00 -7.00
C PHE A 74 -5.31 9.93 -7.45
N ARG A 75 -5.70 11.08 -8.02
CA ARG A 75 -4.75 12.12 -8.42
C ARG A 75 -4.15 12.76 -7.17
N ILE A 76 -2.83 12.78 -7.10
CA ILE A 76 -2.11 13.57 -6.09
C ILE A 76 -2.01 14.98 -6.67
N LEU A 77 -2.86 15.90 -6.20
CA LEU A 77 -2.79 17.33 -6.55
C LEU A 77 -1.40 17.90 -6.20
N PRO A 78 -0.91 18.89 -6.95
CA PRO A 78 0.39 18.77 -7.59
C PRO A 78 1.57 19.03 -6.66
N TYR A 79 2.64 18.32 -6.99
CA TYR A 79 4.03 18.70 -6.80
C TYR A 79 4.21 20.21 -7.03
N PRO A 80 5.01 20.94 -6.22
CA PRO A 80 5.29 22.35 -6.50
C PRO A 80 5.93 22.45 -7.87
N SER A 81 5.18 22.94 -8.84
CA SER A 81 5.70 23.28 -10.16
C SER A 81 6.78 24.34 -9.95
N ILE A 82 8.01 24.05 -10.37
CA ILE A 82 9.17 24.95 -10.28
C ILE A 82 8.89 26.32 -10.95
N SER A 83 7.79 26.45 -11.71
CA SER A 83 7.29 27.71 -12.26
C SER A 83 6.76 28.72 -11.22
N GLN A 84 6.42 28.33 -9.99
CA GLN A 84 5.92 29.28 -8.97
C GLN A 84 7.02 30.15 -8.34
N ILE A 85 8.31 29.86 -8.59
CA ILE A 85 9.43 30.64 -8.03
C ILE A 85 9.71 31.92 -8.85
N LYS A 86 9.15 32.07 -10.05
CA LYS A 86 9.36 33.28 -10.90
C LYS A 86 8.48 34.49 -10.53
N GLY A 87 7.63 34.39 -9.51
CA GLY A 87 6.71 35.47 -9.09
C GLY A 87 7.16 36.30 -7.87
N LEU A 88 8.27 35.93 -7.21
CA LEU A 88 8.86 36.72 -6.13
C LEU A 88 9.91 37.67 -6.74
N LYS A 89 9.44 38.81 -7.25
CA LYS A 89 10.25 40.01 -7.49
C LYS A 89 9.84 41.08 -6.49
#